data_AF-A0A7N5J8I4-F1
#
_entry.id   AF-A0A7N5J8I4-F1
#
_cell.length_a   1.000
_cell.length_b   1.000
_cell.length_c   1.000
_cell.angle_alpha   90.00
_cell.angle_beta   90.00
_cell.angle_gamma   90.00
#
_symmetry.space_group_name_H-M   'P 1'
#
loop_
_entity.id
_entity.type
_entity.pdbx_description
1 polymer ?
#
loop_
_entity_poly.entity_id
_entity_poly.type
_entity_poly.pdbx_seq_one_letter_code
_entity_poly.pdbx_strand_id
1 'polypeptide(L)'
;MLILSYFFQQPTLSDMTMYEMNFSLLVEDILGNIDQPKYRQIVVELLMVVSIVLERNPELEFQDKVDLDKLVKEAFHEFQKDESRLKEAEKQDDMTSFYNTPPLGKRGTCSYLTKVVMNLLLEGEVKPSNDDPCLVS
;
A
#
# COMPACT_ATOMS: atom_id res chain seq x y z
N MET A 1 15.89 -30.94 28.60
CA MET A 1 15.29 -29.73 29.18
C MET A 1 16.20 -28.56 28.79
N LEU A 2 15.71 -27.67 27.92
CA LEU A 2 16.15 -26.27 27.69
C LEU A 2 17.57 -26.11 27.09
N ILE A 3 17.72 -26.12 25.75
CA ILE A 3 17.48 -25.06 24.74
C ILE A 3 18.36 -23.80 24.97
N LEU A 4 18.90 -23.27 23.86
CA LEU A 4 19.40 -21.90 23.67
C LEU A 4 20.82 -21.59 24.18
N SER A 5 21.83 -22.13 23.51
CA SER A 5 23.01 -21.29 23.26
C SER A 5 23.39 -21.37 21.80
N TYR A 6 22.96 -20.33 21.10
CA TYR A 6 23.75 -19.71 20.05
C TYR A 6 23.76 -20.50 18.75
N PHE A 7 22.59 -20.55 18.11
CA PHE A 7 22.36 -19.71 16.93
C PHE A 7 23.32 -20.11 15.83
N PHE A 8 22.84 -21.04 15.00
CA PHE A 8 23.33 -21.29 13.66
C PHE A 8 23.51 -19.94 12.96
N GLN A 9 24.71 -19.36 13.04
CA GLN A 9 25.14 -18.40 12.03
C GLN A 9 25.41 -19.21 10.78
N GLN A 10 24.32 -19.63 10.14
CA GLN A 10 24.38 -19.93 8.73
C GLN A 10 24.80 -18.62 8.07
N PRO A 11 25.86 -18.62 7.25
CA PRO A 11 26.07 -17.53 6.35
C PRO A 11 24.87 -17.58 5.39
N THR A 12 23.90 -16.69 5.57
CA THR A 12 23.03 -16.33 4.46
C THR A 12 23.90 -15.54 3.49
N LEU A 13 24.72 -16.26 2.74
CA LEU A 13 25.09 -15.84 1.39
C LEU A 13 23.77 -15.84 0.62
N SER A 14 23.00 -14.75 0.76
CA SER A 14 22.07 -14.38 -0.29
C SER A 14 22.97 -13.97 -1.44
N ASP A 15 23.04 -14.82 -2.47
CA ASP A 15 23.46 -14.39 -3.79
C ASP A 15 22.46 -13.31 -4.26
N MET A 16 22.63 -12.08 -3.77
CA MET A 16 21.98 -10.93 -4.36
C MET A 16 22.69 -10.68 -5.68
N THR A 17 21.96 -10.83 -6.77
CA THR A 17 22.45 -10.33 -8.05
C THR A 17 22.73 -8.83 -7.90
N MET A 18 23.72 -8.29 -8.61
CA MET A 18 24.06 -6.85 -8.55
C MET A 18 22.83 -5.94 -8.73
N TYR A 19 21.84 -6.42 -9.51
CA TYR A 19 20.56 -5.74 -9.73
C TYR A 19 19.67 -5.69 -8.48
N GLU A 20 19.59 -6.77 -7.70
CA GLU A 20 18.80 -6.81 -6.46
C GLU A 20 19.40 -5.90 -5.38
N MET A 21 20.73 -5.86 -5.26
CA MET A 21 21.41 -4.98 -4.31
C MET A 21 21.16 -3.49 -4.63
N ASN A 22 21.16 -3.11 -5.91
CA ASN A 22 20.82 -1.74 -6.32
C ASN A 22 19.36 -1.38 -6.04
N PHE A 23 18.44 -2.33 -6.22
CA PHE A 23 17.02 -2.13 -5.89
C PHE A 23 16.80 -1.96 -4.38
N SER A 24 17.41 -2.83 -3.55
CA SER A 24 17.32 -2.70 -2.09
C SER A 24 17.88 -1.37 -1.58
N LEU A 25 19.03 -0.93 -2.09
CA LEU A 25 19.60 0.37 -1.73
C LEU A 25 18.71 1.54 -2.14
N LEU A 26 18.07 1.46 -3.32
CA LEU A 26 17.14 2.49 -3.78
C LEU A 26 15.89 2.56 -2.90
N VAL A 27 15.32 1.42 -2.52
CA VAL A 27 14.17 1.36 -1.61
C VAL A 27 14.55 1.90 -0.23
N GLU A 28 15.72 1.52 0.29
CA GLU A 28 16.24 2.03 1.56
C GLU A 28 16.49 3.53 1.52
N ASP A 29 17.04 4.08 0.44
CA ASP A 29 17.25 5.51 0.27
C ASP A 29 15.90 6.26 0.23
N ILE A 30 14.94 5.79 -0.58
CA ILE A 30 13.60 6.40 -0.66
C ILE A 30 12.91 6.40 0.70
N LEU A 31 12.89 5.27 1.41
CA LEU A 31 12.26 5.17 2.72
C LEU A 31 13.05 5.92 3.81
N GLY A 32 14.38 5.95 3.70
CA GLY A 32 15.29 6.64 4.61
C GLY A 32 15.10 8.15 4.60
N ASN A 33 14.77 8.71 3.43
CA ASN A 33 14.48 10.13 3.24
C ASN A 33 13.12 10.59 3.81
N ILE A 34 12.29 9.68 4.34
CA ILE A 34 11.03 10.04 5.00
C ILE A 34 11.28 10.37 6.47
N ASP A 35 11.22 11.64 6.86
CA ASP A 35 11.53 12.10 8.22
C ASP A 35 10.59 11.55 9.31
N GLN A 36 9.31 11.36 8.99
CA GLN A 36 8.29 10.95 9.96
C GLN A 36 8.16 9.41 10.02
N PRO A 37 8.53 8.74 11.13
CA PRO A 37 8.50 7.28 11.21
C PRO A 37 7.11 6.67 11.03
N LYS A 38 6.07 7.37 11.51
CA LYS A 38 4.67 6.94 11.35
C LYS A 38 4.23 6.97 9.90
N TYR A 39 4.63 8.00 9.13
CA TYR A 39 4.32 8.07 7.72
C TYR A 39 5.09 6.99 6.94
N ARG A 40 6.38 6.81 7.26
CA ARG A 40 7.20 5.74 6.69
C ARG A 40 6.56 4.36 6.88
N GLN A 41 6.00 4.08 8.06
CA GLN A 41 5.28 2.84 8.34
C GLN A 41 4.08 2.64 7.39
N ILE A 42 3.28 3.68 7.15
CA ILE A 42 2.15 3.62 6.20
C ILE A 42 2.63 3.39 4.77
N VAL A 43 3.75 4.02 4.37
CA VAL A 43 4.34 3.79 3.04
C VAL A 43 4.81 2.33 2.90
N VAL A 44 5.43 1.75 3.93
CA VAL A 44 5.80 0.32 3.93
C VAL A 44 4.56 -0.56 3.80
N GLU A 45 3.49 -0.25 4.53
CA GLU A 45 2.21 -0.97 4.40
C GLU A 45 1.62 -0.86 3.00
N LEU A 46 1.69 0.32 2.37
CA LEU A 46 1.25 0.54 1.00
C LEU A 46 2.05 -0.32 0.01
N LEU A 47 3.39 -0.33 0.13
CA LEU A 47 4.25 -1.15 -0.73
C LEU A 47 3.98 -2.65 -0.55
N MET A 48 3.72 -3.11 0.68
CA MET A 48 3.30 -4.50 0.93
C MET A 48 1.97 -4.81 0.24
N VAL A 49 0.97 -3.93 0.36
CA VAL A 49 -0.33 -4.09 -0.31
C VAL A 49 -0.16 -4.17 -1.83
N VAL A 50 0.61 -3.25 -2.43
CA VAL A 50 0.90 -3.25 -3.86
C VAL A 50 1.54 -4.57 -4.29
N SER A 51 2.56 -5.02 -3.57
CA SER A 51 3.24 -6.29 -3.85
C SER A 51 2.27 -7.46 -3.84
N ILE A 52 1.43 -7.57 -2.80
CA ILE A 52 0.48 -8.67 -2.65
C ILE A 52 -0.58 -8.63 -3.76
N VAL A 53 -1.09 -7.43 -4.11
CA VAL A 53 -2.11 -7.28 -5.15
C VAL A 53 -1.57 -7.71 -6.51
N LEU A 54 -0.37 -7.27 -6.90
CA LEU A 54 0.24 -7.63 -8.17
C LEU A 54 0.66 -9.11 -8.21
N GLU A 55 1.16 -9.67 -7.10
CA GLU A 55 1.49 -11.10 -7.00
C GLU A 55 0.24 -11.98 -7.19
N ARG A 56 -0.91 -11.54 -6.67
CA ARG A 56 -2.18 -12.26 -6.76
C ARG A 56 -2.87 -12.11 -8.11
N ASN A 57 -2.61 -11.03 -8.84
CA ASN A 57 -3.28 -10.68 -10.09
C ASN A 57 -2.21 -10.27 -11.13
N PRO A 58 -1.49 -11.25 -11.72
CA PRO A 58 -0.40 -10.99 -12.66
C PRO A 58 -0.85 -10.32 -13.97
N GLU A 59 -2.15 -10.26 -14.24
CA GLU A 59 -2.75 -9.50 -15.34
C GLU A 59 -2.80 -7.99 -15.09
N LEU A 60 -2.65 -7.54 -13.83
CA LEU A 60 -2.65 -6.14 -13.47
C LEU A 60 -1.23 -5.57 -13.54
N GLU A 61 -1.13 -4.37 -14.13
CA GLU A 61 0.09 -3.58 -14.11
C GLU A 61 -0.25 -2.09 -13.96
N PHE A 62 0.69 -1.32 -13.41
CA PHE A 62 0.56 0.13 -13.41
C PHE A 62 0.91 0.67 -14.81
N GLN A 63 -0.03 1.37 -15.43
CA GLN A 63 0.19 1.98 -16.75
C GLN A 63 1.16 3.17 -16.71
N ASP A 64 1.32 3.80 -15.55
CA ASP A 64 2.12 5.00 -15.33
C ASP A 64 2.80 4.98 -13.96
N LYS A 65 3.68 5.95 -13.71
CA LYS A 65 4.32 6.14 -12.41
C LYS A 65 3.29 6.25 -11.28
N VAL A 66 3.56 5.59 -10.16
CA VAL A 66 2.71 5.61 -8.98
C VAL A 66 3.17 6.69 -8.00
N ASP A 67 2.28 7.60 -7.64
CA ASP A 67 2.50 8.59 -6.59
C ASP A 67 2.03 8.01 -5.24
N LEU A 68 2.99 7.57 -4.43
CA LEU A 68 2.71 6.96 -3.12
C LEU A 68 2.08 7.96 -2.15
N ASP A 69 2.48 9.23 -2.19
CA ASP A 69 1.94 10.26 -1.30
C ASP A 69 0.48 10.54 -1.60
N LYS A 70 0.13 10.58 -2.89
CA LYS A 70 -1.26 10.70 -3.34
C LYS A 70 -2.10 9.51 -2.86
N LEU A 71 -1.62 8.28 -3.02
CA LEU A 71 -2.35 7.08 -2.56
C LEU A 71 -2.57 7.08 -1.05
N VAL A 72 -1.56 7.46 -0.25
CA VAL A 72 -1.73 7.55 1.21
C VAL A 72 -2.77 8.61 1.60
N LYS A 73 -2.77 9.78 0.94
CA LYS A 73 -3.76 10.83 1.17
C LYS A 73 -5.18 10.40 0.79
N GLU A 74 -5.34 9.69 -0.32
CA GLU A 74 -6.64 9.13 -0.74
C GLU A 74 -7.14 8.07 0.22
N ALA A 75 -6.25 7.19 0.70
CA ALA A 75 -6.61 6.19 1.70
C ALA A 75 -7.05 6.84 3.01
N PHE A 76 -6.36 7.91 3.42
CA PHE A 76 -6.77 8.70 4.58
C PHE A 76 -8.13 9.38 4.38
N HIS A 77 -8.42 9.89 3.18
CA HIS A 77 -9.72 10.48 2.89
C HIS A 77 -10.86 9.44 2.96
N GLU A 78 -10.63 8.22 2.48
CA GLU A 78 -11.58 7.12 2.65
C GLU A 78 -11.75 6.70 4.12
N PHE A 79 -10.68 6.71 4.90
CA PHE A 79 -10.74 6.50 6.35
C PHE A 79 -11.58 7.58 7.05
N GLN A 80 -11.34 8.86 6.76
CA GLN A 80 -12.12 9.97 7.33
C GLN A 80 -13.60 9.87 7.00
N LYS A 81 -13.93 9.49 5.77
CA LYS A 81 -15.31 9.28 5.31
C LYS A 81 -15.99 8.18 6.11
N ASP A 82 -15.29 7.08 6.39
CA ASP A 82 -15.82 6.01 7.24
C ASP A 82 -15.99 6.45 8.70
N GLU A 83 -15.02 7.15 9.29
CA GLU A 83 -15.10 7.65 10.66
C GLU A 83 -16.26 8.63 10.84
N SER A 84 -16.46 9.57 9.89
CA SER A 84 -17.57 10.55 9.93
C SER A 84 -18.97 9.92 9.86
N ARG A 85 -19.08 8.68 9.35
CA ARG A 85 -20.36 7.94 9.29
C ARG A 85 -20.66 7.22 10.60
N LEU A 86 -19.67 7.03 11.46
CA LEU A 86 -19.78 6.24 12.69
C LEU A 86 -19.83 7.11 13.92
N LYS A 87 -19.11 8.22 13.87
CA LYS A 87 -19.05 9.25 14.88
C LYS A 87 -19.49 10.52 14.16
N GLU A 88 -20.33 11.33 14.79
CA GLU A 88 -20.53 12.73 14.38
C GLU A 88 -19.24 13.52 14.70
N ALA A 89 -18.11 13.07 14.16
CA ALA A 89 -16.79 13.61 14.37
C ALA A 89 -16.43 14.48 13.16
N GLU A 90 -15.92 15.67 13.46
CA GLU A 90 -15.40 16.58 12.46
C GLU A 90 -14.18 15.96 11.74
N LYS A 91 -14.00 16.30 10.47
CA LYS A 91 -12.80 15.90 9.71
C LYS A 91 -11.56 16.47 10.41
N GLN A 92 -10.72 15.59 10.95
CA GLN A 92 -9.40 15.98 11.44
C GLN A 92 -8.42 16.03 10.28
N ASP A 93 -7.78 17.17 10.04
CA ASP A 93 -6.77 17.35 8.97
C ASP A 93 -5.50 16.52 9.22
N ASP A 94 -5.22 16.19 10.48
CA ASP A 94 -4.06 15.41 10.88
C ASP A 94 -4.29 13.89 10.79
N MET A 95 -3.32 13.18 10.22
CA MET A 95 -3.35 11.72 10.02
C MET A 95 -3.11 10.91 11.31
N THR A 96 -2.96 11.54 12.48
CA THR A 96 -2.67 10.84 13.75
C THR A 96 -3.65 9.70 14.05
N SER A 97 -4.95 9.89 13.80
CA SER A 97 -5.96 8.83 14.00
C SER A 97 -5.74 7.64 13.05
N PHE A 98 -5.34 7.92 11.82
CA PHE A 98 -5.00 6.90 10.83
C PHE A 98 -3.73 6.14 11.21
N TYR A 99 -2.67 6.83 11.63
CA TYR A 99 -1.43 6.19 12.09
C TYR A 99 -1.60 5.28 13.31
N ASN A 100 -2.60 5.54 14.15
CA ASN A 100 -2.86 4.75 15.36
C ASN A 100 -3.83 3.59 15.08
N THR A 101 -4.31 3.43 13.85
CA THR A 101 -5.22 2.35 13.46
C THR A 101 -4.40 1.08 13.18
N PRO A 102 -4.83 -0.11 13.66
CA PRO A 102 -4.15 -1.37 13.34
C PRO A 102 -4.10 -1.62 11.83
N PRO A 103 -3.03 -2.25 11.30
CA PRO A 103 -2.93 -2.48 9.86
C PRO A 103 -3.96 -3.47 9.33
N LEU A 104 -4.22 -4.51 10.12
CA LEU A 104 -5.14 -5.58 9.78
C LEU A 104 -6.51 -5.37 10.43
N GLY A 105 -7.55 -5.83 9.74
CA GLY A 105 -8.93 -5.76 10.19
C GLY A 105 -9.85 -5.09 9.18
N LYS A 106 -11.16 -5.17 9.41
CA LYS A 106 -12.19 -4.64 8.49
C LYS A 106 -12.06 -3.13 8.21
N ARG A 107 -11.45 -2.39 9.14
CA ARG A 107 -11.13 -0.96 9.06
C ARG A 107 -9.67 -0.70 9.41
N GLY A 108 -8.80 -1.67 9.13
CA GLY A 108 -7.37 -1.47 9.30
C GLY A 108 -6.82 -0.58 8.19
N THR A 109 -5.65 0.03 8.38
CA THR A 109 -5.01 0.90 7.36
C THR A 109 -4.88 0.16 6.02
N CYS A 110 -4.47 -1.12 6.02
CA CYS A 110 -4.35 -1.92 4.80
C CYS A 110 -5.66 -2.07 4.03
N SER A 111 -6.82 -2.01 4.70
CA SER A 111 -8.12 -2.07 4.01
C SER A 111 -8.37 -0.83 3.15
N TYR A 112 -8.00 0.35 3.65
CA TYR A 112 -8.09 1.61 2.91
C TYR A 112 -7.01 1.71 1.82
N LEU A 113 -5.78 1.29 2.13
CA LEU A 113 -4.68 1.23 1.17
C LEU A 113 -5.00 0.27 0.00
N THR A 114 -5.54 -0.91 0.29
CA THR A 114 -5.96 -1.88 -0.74
C THR A 114 -7.03 -1.28 -1.63
N LYS A 115 -8.00 -0.56 -1.05
CA LYS A 115 -9.06 0.08 -1.82
C LYS A 115 -8.52 1.08 -2.84
N VAL A 116 -7.63 1.98 -2.43
CA VAL A 116 -7.09 3.01 -3.34
C VAL A 116 -6.16 2.40 -4.39
N VAL A 117 -5.37 1.38 -4.03
CA VAL A 117 -4.51 0.64 -4.98
C VAL A 117 -5.37 -0.06 -6.04
N MET A 118 -6.44 -0.74 -5.63
CA MET A 118 -7.36 -1.39 -6.57
C MET A 118 -8.06 -0.37 -7.47
N ASN A 119 -8.50 0.76 -6.93
CA ASN A 119 -9.10 1.82 -7.75
C ASN A 119 -8.10 2.31 -8.81
N LEU A 120 -6.85 2.59 -8.42
CA LEU A 120 -5.82 3.04 -9.35
C LEU A 120 -5.55 2.02 -10.46
N LEU A 121 -5.44 0.73 -10.11
CA LEU A 121 -5.19 -0.33 -11.09
C LEU A 121 -6.37 -0.53 -12.05
N LEU A 122 -7.60 -0.32 -11.59
CA LEU A 122 -8.81 -0.53 -12.39
C LEU A 122 -9.25 0.71 -13.17
N GLU A 123 -8.82 1.91 -12.78
CA GLU A 123 -9.12 3.17 -13.50
C GLU A 123 -8.56 3.16 -14.94
N GLY A 124 -7.54 2.34 -15.23
CA GLY A 124 -6.96 2.16 -16.57
C GLY A 124 -7.75 1.27 -17.53
N GLU A 125 -8.73 0.50 -17.05
CA GLU A 125 -9.50 -0.49 -17.84
C GLU A 125 -10.84 0.06 -18.37
N VAL A 126 -11.30 1.23 -17.90
CA VAL A 126 -12.57 1.83 -18.34
C VAL A 126 -12.33 2.95 -19.34
N LYS A 127 -11.96 2.60 -20.57
CA LYS A 127 -12.39 3.43 -21.70
C LYS A 127 -13.85 3.08 -21.97
N PRO A 128 -14.81 3.98 -21.76
CA PRO A 128 -16.12 3.79 -22.37
C PRO A 128 -15.89 3.77 -23.88
N SER A 129 -16.04 2.62 -24.52
CA SER A 129 -16.25 2.62 -25.96
C SER A 129 -17.53 3.43 -26.17
N ASN A 130 -17.40 4.61 -26.78
CA ASN A 130 -18.56 5.42 -27.18
C ASN A 130 -19.35 4.78 -28.33
N ASP A 131 -19.00 3.56 -28.73
CA ASP A 131 -19.69 2.74 -29.70
C ASP A 131 -20.12 1.45 -29.01
N ASP A 132 -21.33 1.44 -28.45
CA ASP A 132 -22.30 0.38 -28.73
C ASP A 132 -23.67 0.72 -28.11
N PRO A 133 -24.69 1.05 -28.92
CA PRO A 133 -26.05 1.17 -28.44
C PRO A 133 -26.59 -0.25 -28.20
N CYS A 134 -26.37 -0.79 -27.01
CA CYS A 134 -27.08 -1.98 -26.55
C CYS A 134 -28.54 -1.64 -26.28
N LEU A 135 -29.32 -1.46 -27.35
CA LEU A 135 -30.77 -1.54 -27.32
C LEU A 135 -31.16 -3.01 -27.20
N VAL A 136 -31.50 -3.42 -25.99
CA VAL A 136 -32.25 -4.67 -25.79
C VAL A 136 -33.64 -4.44 -26.37
N SER A 137 -33.95 -5.13 -27.46
CA SER A 137 -35.30 -5.23 -28.03
C SER A 137 -36.17 -6.16 -27.21
#